data_AF-A0A561VIP0-F1
#
_entry.id   AF-A0A561VIP0-F1
#
_cell.length_a   1.000
_cell.length_b   1.000
_cell.length_c   1.000
_cell.angle_alpha   90.00
_cell.angle_beta   90.00
_cell.angle_gamma   90.00
#
_symmetry.space_group_name_H-M   'P 1'
#
loop_
_entity.id
_entity.type
_entity.pdbx_description
1 polymer ?
#
loop_
_entity_poly.entity_id
_entity_poly.type
_entity_poly.pdbx_seq_one_letter_code
_entity_poly.pdbx_strand_id
1 'polypeptide(L)'
;MSTPADDLWRSVSERLDATLRACRIPPEAVEPVTAEPGSTGLPPDPPGVRRVRRAVRIRTVPPDVDLFAVATDLWQRGGCQVGETFTGYGGTLVGQDPAGHVLSLTAGDGGTPPLLVISSPPMPRPDRGMTLGVVTGAVLGPVATCVSVLTALNSLAEPNLWAMWLWLPLLLVVGGLLALSPQSRRFGTGLLIGGAATGIATSGLCTAMMR
;
A
#
# COMPACT_ATOMS: atom_id res chain seq x y z
N MET A 1 7.23 -12.61 -15.50
CA MET A 1 6.77 -11.21 -15.33
C MET A 1 7.07 -10.82 -13.88
N SER A 2 7.94 -9.83 -13.65
CA SER A 2 8.14 -9.27 -12.31
C SER A 2 6.91 -8.42 -11.95
N THR A 3 6.51 -8.43 -10.69
CA THR A 3 5.47 -7.50 -10.22
C THR A 3 6.10 -6.11 -10.00
N PRO A 4 5.33 -5.01 -10.07
CA PRO A 4 5.83 -3.67 -9.76
C PRO A 4 6.48 -3.57 -8.36
N ALA A 5 6.03 -4.42 -7.42
CA ALA A 5 6.61 -4.51 -6.08
C ALA A 5 8.01 -5.15 -6.09
N ASP A 6 8.25 -6.15 -6.95
CA ASP A 6 9.54 -6.83 -7.06
C ASP A 6 10.61 -5.91 -7.66
N ASP A 7 10.23 -5.10 -8.65
CA ASP A 7 11.13 -4.13 -9.28
C ASP A 7 11.52 -3.02 -8.29
N LEU A 8 10.58 -2.57 -7.46
CA LEU A 8 10.87 -1.60 -6.40
C LEU A 8 11.71 -2.21 -5.27
N TRP A 9 11.48 -3.48 -4.92
CA TRP A 9 12.33 -4.19 -3.96
C TRP A 9 13.76 -4.31 -4.45
N ARG A 10 13.95 -4.61 -5.74
CA ARG A 10 15.27 -4.65 -6.38
C ARG A 10 15.92 -3.27 -6.39
N SER A 11 15.20 -2.24 -6.83
CA SER A 11 15.67 -0.84 -6.88
C SER A 11 16.13 -0.31 -5.52
N VAL A 12 15.38 -0.62 -4.46
CA VAL A 12 15.73 -0.28 -3.08
C VAL A 12 16.97 -1.03 -2.62
N SER A 13 17.07 -2.33 -2.94
CA SER A 13 18.22 -3.15 -2.57
C SER A 13 19.50 -2.70 -3.30
N GLU A 14 19.42 -2.36 -4.59
CA GLU A 14 20.55 -1.86 -5.36
C GLU A 14 21.14 -0.57 -4.80
N ARG A 15 20.29 0.37 -4.38
CA ARG A 15 20.73 1.63 -3.74
C ARG A 15 21.36 1.39 -2.37
N LEU A 16 20.83 0.41 -1.63
CA LEU A 16 21.36 0.02 -0.33
C LEU A 16 22.76 -0.55 -0.50
N ASP A 17 22.90 -1.52 -1.40
CA ASP A 17 24.16 -2.17 -1.71
C ASP A 17 25.17 -1.19 -2.33
N ALA A 18 24.71 -0.22 -3.12
CA ALA A 18 25.58 0.85 -3.64
C ALA A 18 26.12 1.73 -2.51
N THR A 19 25.27 2.12 -1.56
CA THR A 19 25.68 2.94 -0.40
C THR A 19 26.64 2.17 0.50
N LEU A 20 26.34 0.90 0.83
CA LEU A 20 27.22 0.05 1.64
C LEU A 20 28.57 -0.18 0.98
N ARG A 21 28.60 -0.45 -0.34
CA ARG A 21 29.85 -0.62 -1.09
C ARG A 21 30.69 0.66 -1.12
N ALA A 22 30.06 1.83 -1.31
CA ALA A 22 30.77 3.11 -1.29
C ALA A 22 31.41 3.37 0.09
N CYS A 23 30.72 3.02 1.17
CA CYS A 23 31.23 3.10 2.53
C CYS A 23 32.17 1.94 2.92
N ARG A 24 32.52 1.04 1.99
CA ARG A 24 33.36 -0.14 2.21
C ARG A 24 32.88 -1.05 3.36
N ILE A 25 31.56 -1.12 3.55
CA ILE A 25 30.96 -1.96 4.59
C ILE A 25 30.75 -3.37 4.03
N PRO A 26 31.40 -4.39 4.60
CA PRO A 26 31.20 -5.77 4.17
C PRO A 26 29.81 -6.28 4.58
N PRO A 27 29.25 -7.28 3.88
CA PRO A 27 27.92 -7.82 4.18
C PRO A 27 27.85 -8.44 5.59
N GLU A 28 28.93 -9.00 6.13
CA GLU A 28 28.96 -9.48 7.53
C GLU A 28 28.88 -8.37 8.59
N ALA A 29 29.20 -7.11 8.24
CA ALA A 29 29.14 -5.97 9.15
C ALA A 29 27.76 -5.31 9.21
N VAL A 30 26.77 -5.83 8.47
CA VAL A 30 25.39 -5.34 8.49
C VAL A 30 24.41 -6.36 9.03
N GLU A 31 23.45 -5.86 9.79
CA GLU A 31 22.31 -6.64 10.28
C GLU A 31 21.03 -6.11 9.63
N PRO A 32 20.24 -6.95 8.94
CA PRO A 32 18.95 -6.55 8.42
C PRO A 32 18.00 -6.17 9.56
N VAL A 33 17.31 -5.05 9.43
CA VAL A 33 16.31 -4.60 10.41
C VAL A 33 14.98 -4.36 9.72
N THR A 34 13.89 -4.69 10.40
CA THR A 34 12.55 -4.32 9.95
C THR A 34 12.34 -2.82 10.11
N ALA A 35 12.19 -2.11 9.00
CA ALA A 35 11.80 -0.70 8.99
C ALA A 35 10.28 -0.59 9.16
N GLU A 36 9.80 -0.48 10.40
CA GLU A 36 8.38 -0.27 10.64
C GLU A 36 7.94 1.13 10.17
N PRO A 37 6.69 1.30 9.71
CA PRO A 37 6.13 2.62 9.44
C PRO A 37 6.16 3.46 10.73
N GLY A 38 6.92 4.56 10.72
CA GLY A 38 7.12 5.40 11.91
C GLY A 38 8.34 5.05 12.76
N SER A 39 9.14 4.04 12.37
CA SER A 39 10.47 3.83 12.97
C SER A 39 11.42 4.96 12.55
N THR A 40 12.37 5.24 13.44
CA THR A 40 13.43 6.27 13.34
C THR A 40 14.00 6.48 11.93
N GLY A 41 14.06 7.74 11.51
CA GLY A 41 14.82 8.18 10.33
C GLY A 41 14.03 8.44 9.04
N LEU A 42 12.78 8.00 8.92
CA LEU A 42 11.96 8.26 7.71
C LEU A 42 10.63 8.94 8.01
N PRO A 43 10.13 9.80 7.10
CA PRO A 43 8.77 10.32 7.22
C PRO A 43 7.74 9.18 7.21
N PRO A 44 6.63 9.33 7.97
CA PRO A 44 5.54 8.37 7.94
C PRO A 44 4.93 8.28 6.53
N ASP A 45 4.45 7.09 6.16
CA ASP A 45 3.73 6.93 4.90
C ASP A 45 2.41 7.72 4.98
N PRO A 46 2.07 8.56 3.97
CA PRO A 46 0.77 9.21 3.92
C PRO A 46 -0.38 8.19 3.88
N PRO A 47 -1.60 8.57 4.30
CA PRO A 47 -2.74 7.67 4.25
C PRO A 47 -3.02 7.21 2.81
N GLY A 48 -3.21 5.89 2.62
CA GLY A 48 -3.54 5.30 1.32
C GLY A 48 -2.34 4.97 0.43
N VAL A 49 -1.12 5.25 0.86
CA VAL A 49 0.11 4.85 0.18
C VAL A 49 0.92 3.88 1.03
N ARG A 50 1.78 3.12 0.36
CA ARG A 50 2.75 2.21 0.97
C ARG A 50 4.08 2.41 0.27
N ARG A 51 5.17 2.44 1.02
CA ARG A 51 6.52 2.34 0.48
C ARG A 51 7.08 0.95 0.74
N VAL A 52 7.91 0.46 -0.17
CA VAL A 52 8.83 -0.63 0.10
C VAL A 52 10.02 -0.04 0.86
N ARG A 53 10.39 -0.64 1.98
CA ARG A 53 11.47 -0.17 2.85
C ARG A 53 12.47 -1.30 3.08
N ARG A 54 13.75 -0.98 3.04
CA ARG A 54 14.84 -1.82 3.56
C ARG A 54 15.63 -1.01 4.56
N ALA A 55 15.93 -1.61 5.70
CA ALA A 55 16.86 -1.07 6.67
C ALA A 55 17.96 -2.07 6.98
N VAL A 56 19.16 -1.53 7.22
CA VAL A 56 20.29 -2.26 7.77
C VAL A 56 20.92 -1.46 8.88
N ARG A 57 21.33 -2.16 9.91
CA ARG A 57 22.09 -1.65 11.02
C ARG A 57 23.57 -1.99 10.79
N ILE A 58 24.42 -0.98 10.82
CA ILE A 58 25.86 -1.13 10.56
C ILE A 58 26.55 -1.43 11.88
N ARG A 59 26.91 -2.70 12.11
CA ARG A 59 27.53 -3.14 13.37
C ARG A 59 28.96 -2.63 13.51
N THR A 60 29.68 -2.56 12.41
CA THR A 60 31.08 -2.18 12.40
C THR A 60 31.34 -1.25 11.22
N VAL A 61 31.83 -0.06 11.53
CA VAL A 61 32.25 0.93 10.55
C VAL A 61 33.77 0.82 10.42
N PRO A 62 34.34 0.78 9.20
CA PRO A 62 35.78 0.87 9.02
C PRO A 62 36.33 2.14 9.68
N PRO A 63 37.44 2.08 10.43
CA PRO A 63 37.94 3.20 11.23
C PRO A 63 38.43 4.39 10.39
N ASP A 64 38.67 4.19 9.10
CA ASP A 64 39.10 5.20 8.12
C ASP A 64 37.93 5.83 7.35
N VAL A 65 36.68 5.43 7.61
CA VAL A 65 35.51 5.86 6.85
C VAL A 65 34.61 6.76 7.69
N ASP A 66 34.50 8.02 7.27
CA ASP A 66 33.41 8.89 7.69
C ASP A 66 32.15 8.57 6.87
N LEU A 67 31.26 7.80 7.51
CA LEU A 67 30.00 7.35 6.93
C LEU A 67 29.14 8.49 6.39
N PHE A 68 29.07 9.62 7.10
CA PHE A 68 28.22 10.74 6.74
C PHE A 68 28.82 11.51 5.57
N ALA A 69 30.12 11.78 5.60
CA ALA A 69 30.80 12.46 4.50
C ALA A 69 30.73 11.64 3.20
N VAL A 70 31.01 10.34 3.27
CA VAL A 70 30.97 9.45 2.10
C VAL A 70 29.55 9.30 1.55
N ALA A 71 28.55 9.12 2.42
CA ALA A 71 27.15 9.03 1.98
C ALA A 71 26.67 10.35 1.36
N THR A 72 27.04 11.50 1.94
CA THR A 72 26.68 12.83 1.42
C THR A 72 27.24 13.03 0.01
N ASP A 73 28.53 12.81 -0.20
CA ASP A 73 29.18 12.93 -1.51
C ASP A 73 28.57 11.96 -2.53
N LEU A 74 28.36 10.70 -2.14
CA LEU A 74 27.73 9.70 -3.01
C LEU A 74 26.33 10.12 -3.46
N TRP A 75 25.48 10.54 -2.51
CA TRP A 75 24.09 10.88 -2.80
C TRP A 75 23.99 12.16 -3.62
N GLN A 76 24.81 13.16 -3.33
CA GLN A 76 24.88 14.40 -4.13
C GLN A 76 25.35 14.11 -5.56
N ARG A 77 26.37 13.26 -5.75
CA ARG A 77 26.79 12.82 -7.10
C ARG A 77 25.71 12.03 -7.83
N GLY A 78 24.89 11.29 -7.08
CA GLY A 78 23.70 10.61 -7.58
C GLY A 78 22.52 11.54 -7.90
N GLY A 79 22.69 12.86 -7.72
CA GLY A 79 21.64 13.86 -7.96
C GLY A 79 20.58 13.91 -6.86
N CYS A 80 20.86 13.35 -5.68
CA CYS A 80 19.93 13.43 -4.55
C CYS A 80 19.98 14.83 -3.93
N GLN A 81 18.81 15.32 -3.50
CA GLN A 81 18.73 16.44 -2.58
C GLN A 81 19.00 15.94 -1.17
N VAL A 82 20.12 16.34 -0.60
CA VAL A 82 20.58 15.87 0.72
C VAL A 82 20.37 16.97 1.75
N GLY A 83 19.73 16.63 2.85
CA GLY A 83 19.56 17.48 4.03
C GLY A 83 20.01 16.75 5.29
N GLU A 84 20.51 17.50 6.26
CA GLU A 84 20.86 16.98 7.56
C GLU A 84 19.83 17.45 8.60
N THR A 85 19.46 16.58 9.52
CA THR A 85 18.52 16.87 10.60
C THR A 85 19.01 16.21 11.87
N PHE A 86 19.00 16.95 12.97
CA PHE A 86 19.31 16.40 14.29
C PHE A 86 18.05 15.82 14.92
N THR A 87 18.09 14.55 15.26
CA THR A 87 17.01 13.86 16.00
C THR A 87 17.49 13.52 17.41
N GLY A 88 16.59 13.08 18.30
CA GLY A 88 16.97 12.59 19.64
C GLY A 88 17.89 11.36 19.64
N TYR A 89 18.27 10.84 18.47
CA TYR A 89 19.17 9.71 18.24
C TYR A 89 20.50 10.13 17.58
N GLY A 90 20.78 11.44 17.51
CA GLY A 90 21.93 12.00 16.82
C GLY A 90 21.61 12.63 15.47
N GLY A 91 22.66 12.93 14.70
CA GLY A 91 22.55 13.46 13.34
C GLY A 91 21.94 12.43 12.39
N THR A 92 21.00 12.86 11.55
CA THR A 92 20.36 12.05 10.51
C THR A 92 20.55 12.74 9.17
N LEU A 93 21.17 12.03 8.23
CA LEU A 93 21.30 12.45 6.84
C LEU A 93 20.12 11.90 6.05
N VAL A 94 19.37 12.76 5.36
CA VAL A 94 18.23 12.37 4.52
C VAL A 94 18.49 12.82 3.09
N GLY A 95 18.48 11.88 2.15
CA GLY A 95 18.61 12.12 0.72
C GLY A 95 17.32 11.76 -0.02
N GLN A 96 16.87 12.61 -0.93
CA GLN A 96 15.79 12.28 -1.87
C GLN A 96 16.33 12.20 -3.29
N ASP A 97 16.19 11.03 -3.92
CA ASP A 97 16.65 10.83 -5.30
C ASP A 97 15.65 11.39 -6.34
N PRO A 98 16.07 11.62 -7.60
CA PRO A 98 15.18 12.12 -8.66
C PRO A 98 14.02 11.18 -9.00
N ALA A 99 14.15 9.89 -8.68
CA ALA A 99 13.10 8.90 -8.88
C ALA A 99 12.07 8.88 -7.73
N GLY A 100 12.28 9.65 -6.65
CA GLY A 100 11.40 9.75 -5.48
C GLY A 100 11.68 8.75 -4.36
N HIS A 101 12.81 8.04 -4.40
CA HIS A 101 13.31 7.26 -3.27
C HIS A 101 13.80 8.19 -2.17
N VAL A 102 13.64 7.76 -0.92
CA VAL A 102 14.20 8.47 0.24
C VAL A 102 15.20 7.57 0.92
N LEU A 103 16.44 8.05 1.03
CA LEU A 103 17.55 7.44 1.72
C LEU A 103 17.73 8.17 3.06
N SER A 104 17.94 7.42 4.13
CA SER A 104 18.19 7.97 5.47
C SER A 104 19.35 7.24 6.11
N LEU A 105 20.32 7.97 6.64
CA LEU A 105 21.41 7.46 7.44
C LEU A 105 21.38 8.16 8.80
N THR A 106 21.06 7.41 9.84
CA THR A 106 21.05 7.90 11.22
C THR A 106 22.37 7.55 11.89
N ALA A 107 23.00 8.52 12.53
CA ALA A 107 24.19 8.32 13.33
C ALA A 107 23.87 7.39 14.50
N GLY A 108 24.83 6.56 14.85
CA GLY A 108 24.77 5.82 16.10
C GLY A 108 25.14 6.75 17.25
N ASP A 109 24.33 6.81 18.30
CA ASP A 109 24.67 7.56 19.52
C ASP A 109 24.79 6.62 20.73
N GLY A 110 25.76 6.90 21.62
CA GLY A 110 25.91 6.21 22.92
C GLY A 110 25.94 4.67 22.88
N GLY A 111 26.53 4.06 21.85
CA GLY A 111 26.60 2.60 21.70
C GLY A 111 25.50 1.98 20.84
N THR A 112 24.61 2.80 20.28
CA THR A 112 23.72 2.35 19.21
C THR A 112 24.46 2.35 17.86
N PRO A 113 24.40 1.28 17.07
CA PRO A 113 25.00 1.25 15.73
C PRO A 113 24.23 2.12 14.73
N PRO A 114 24.91 2.73 13.73
CA PRO A 114 24.27 3.51 12.67
C PRO A 114 23.21 2.72 11.91
N LEU A 115 22.15 3.42 11.47
CA LEU A 115 21.02 2.83 10.75
C LEU A 115 20.91 3.46 9.36
N LEU A 116 21.02 2.62 8.32
CA LEU A 116 20.78 3.02 6.94
C LEU A 116 19.43 2.46 6.50
N VAL A 117 18.54 3.34 6.03
CA VAL A 117 17.20 2.99 5.56
C VAL A 117 16.97 3.57 4.17
N ILE A 118 16.44 2.76 3.26
CA ILE A 118 16.03 3.20 1.93
C ILE A 118 14.57 2.86 1.72
N SER A 119 13.82 3.83 1.21
CA SER A 119 12.41 3.68 0.88
C SER A 119 12.16 3.98 -0.59
N SER A 120 11.30 3.16 -1.20
CA SER A 120 10.82 3.36 -2.55
C SER A 120 9.95 4.61 -2.66
N PRO A 121 9.66 5.08 -3.89
CA PRO A 121 8.56 6.02 -4.15
C PRO A 121 7.24 5.48 -3.58
N PRO A 122 6.27 6.38 -3.27
CA PRO A 122 5.00 5.98 -2.70
C PRO A 122 4.19 5.20 -3.74
N MET A 123 3.76 3.98 -3.37
CA MET A 123 2.84 3.20 -4.17
C MET A 123 1.43 3.29 -3.60
N PRO A 124 0.39 3.33 -4.45
CA PRO A 124 -0.99 3.20 -3.98
C PRO A 124 -1.13 1.88 -3.20
N ARG A 125 -1.64 1.97 -1.97
CA ARG A 125 -1.90 0.79 -1.16
C ARG A 125 -3.18 0.16 -1.72
N PRO A 126 -3.18 -1.14 -2.08
CA PRO A 126 -4.41 -1.80 -2.50
C PRO A 126 -5.43 -1.71 -1.37
N ASP A 127 -6.54 -1.04 -1.65
CA ASP A 127 -7.63 -0.85 -0.70
C ASP A 127 -8.43 -2.14 -0.58
N ARG A 128 -7.91 -3.07 0.23
CA ARG A 128 -8.54 -4.39 0.44
C ARG A 128 -9.99 -4.25 0.87
N GLY A 129 -10.33 -3.24 1.68
CA GLY A 129 -11.71 -3.00 2.10
C GLY A 129 -12.60 -2.67 0.91
N MET A 130 -12.16 -1.75 0.05
CA MET A 130 -12.89 -1.40 -1.17
C MET A 130 -12.96 -2.56 -2.16
N THR A 131 -11.87 -3.30 -2.40
CA THR A 131 -11.88 -4.47 -3.29
C THR A 131 -12.80 -5.58 -2.78
N LEU A 132 -12.73 -5.91 -1.49
CA LEU A 132 -13.65 -6.86 -0.86
C LEU A 132 -15.10 -6.39 -1.00
N GLY A 133 -15.37 -5.11 -0.75
CA GLY A 133 -16.68 -4.51 -0.97
C GLY A 133 -17.17 -4.73 -2.39
N VAL A 134 -16.37 -4.38 -3.40
CA VAL A 134 -16.74 -4.55 -4.82
C VAL A 134 -17.04 -6.00 -5.16
N VAL A 135 -16.18 -6.94 -4.73
CA VAL A 135 -16.39 -8.38 -4.97
C VAL A 135 -17.67 -8.85 -4.28
N THR A 136 -17.89 -8.48 -3.02
CA THR A 136 -19.09 -8.84 -2.27
C THR A 136 -20.35 -8.28 -2.93
N GLY A 137 -20.35 -7.01 -3.32
CA GLY A 137 -21.47 -6.39 -4.04
C GLY A 137 -21.75 -7.06 -5.39
N ALA A 138 -20.69 -7.46 -6.11
CA ALA A 138 -20.82 -8.12 -7.39
C ALA A 138 -21.31 -9.57 -7.31
N VAL A 139 -21.00 -10.29 -6.23
CA VAL A 139 -21.51 -11.65 -5.99
C VAL A 139 -22.94 -11.63 -5.47
N LEU A 140 -23.28 -10.68 -4.57
CA LEU A 140 -24.62 -10.59 -4.00
C LEU A 140 -25.68 -10.19 -5.03
N GLY A 141 -25.34 -9.34 -6.00
CA GLY A 141 -26.28 -8.90 -7.04
C GLY A 141 -26.94 -10.07 -7.78
N PRO A 142 -26.17 -10.93 -8.49
CA PRO A 142 -26.71 -12.06 -9.25
C PRO A 142 -27.34 -13.13 -8.36
N VAL A 143 -26.75 -13.42 -7.19
CA VAL A 143 -27.31 -14.43 -6.27
C VAL A 143 -28.67 -13.97 -5.76
N ALA A 144 -28.83 -12.70 -5.39
CA ALA A 144 -30.13 -12.15 -5.02
C ALA A 144 -31.13 -12.22 -6.19
N THR A 145 -30.71 -11.88 -7.41
CA THR A 145 -31.60 -11.94 -8.57
C THR A 145 -32.03 -13.38 -8.88
N CYS A 146 -31.10 -14.34 -8.85
CA CYS A 146 -31.39 -15.76 -9.10
C CYS A 146 -32.26 -16.39 -8.00
N VAL A 147 -32.00 -16.08 -6.73
CA VAL A 147 -32.82 -16.55 -5.60
C VAL A 147 -34.23 -15.97 -5.68
N SER A 148 -34.37 -14.67 -6.00
CA SER A 148 -35.67 -14.02 -6.21
C SER A 148 -36.45 -14.59 -7.39
N VAL A 149 -35.79 -14.94 -8.51
CA VAL A 149 -36.45 -15.62 -9.64
C VAL A 149 -36.91 -17.02 -9.25
N LEU A 150 -36.09 -17.79 -8.55
CA LEU A 150 -36.46 -19.13 -8.07
C LEU A 150 -37.62 -19.08 -7.06
N THR A 151 -37.65 -18.07 -6.17
CA THR A 151 -38.77 -17.89 -5.23
C THR A 151 -40.04 -17.40 -5.92
N ALA A 152 -39.93 -16.52 -6.92
CA ALA A 152 -41.06 -16.08 -7.72
C ALA A 152 -41.66 -17.24 -8.54
N LEU A 153 -40.84 -18.13 -9.10
CA LEU A 153 -41.28 -19.31 -9.84
C LEU A 153 -41.93 -20.38 -8.93
N ASN A 154 -41.49 -20.51 -7.68
CA ASN A 154 -42.09 -21.43 -6.71
C ASN A 154 -43.38 -20.89 -6.07
N SER A 155 -43.65 -19.58 -6.17
CA SER A 155 -44.84 -18.96 -5.58
C SER A 155 -45.95 -18.86 -6.63
N LEU A 156 -46.72 -19.94 -6.77
CA LEU A 156 -47.83 -20.10 -7.74
C LEU A 156 -49.02 -19.12 -7.58
N ALA A 157 -48.97 -18.15 -6.66
CA ALA A 157 -50.16 -17.39 -6.26
C ALA A 157 -50.22 -15.93 -6.73
N GLU A 158 -49.13 -15.31 -7.16
CA GLU A 158 -49.09 -13.98 -7.81
C GLU A 158 -47.61 -13.62 -7.99
N PRO A 159 -47.15 -13.17 -9.18
CA PRO A 159 -45.75 -12.79 -9.37
C PRO A 159 -45.47 -11.53 -8.56
N ASN A 160 -44.99 -11.70 -7.33
CA ASN A 160 -44.56 -10.63 -6.45
C ASN A 160 -43.24 -10.03 -6.95
N LEU A 161 -43.34 -9.26 -8.03
CA LEU A 161 -42.23 -8.50 -8.62
C LEU A 161 -41.56 -7.59 -7.58
N TRP A 162 -42.28 -7.12 -6.56
CA TRP A 162 -41.71 -6.31 -5.48
C TRP A 162 -40.65 -7.06 -4.64
N ALA A 163 -40.79 -8.38 -4.45
CA ALA A 163 -39.78 -9.17 -3.75
C ALA A 163 -38.47 -9.28 -4.56
N MET A 164 -38.58 -9.22 -5.89
CA MET A 164 -37.44 -9.16 -6.81
C MET A 164 -36.67 -7.84 -6.74
N TRP A 165 -37.31 -6.76 -6.26
CA TRP A 165 -36.68 -5.45 -6.10
C TRP A 165 -36.26 -5.15 -4.66
N LEU A 166 -36.71 -5.94 -3.67
CA LEU A 166 -36.46 -5.70 -2.24
C LEU A 166 -34.98 -5.75 -1.84
N TRP A 167 -34.15 -6.49 -2.57
CA TRP A 167 -32.71 -6.54 -2.31
C TRP A 167 -32.01 -5.20 -2.60
N LEU A 168 -32.55 -4.39 -3.51
CA LEU A 168 -31.96 -3.13 -3.94
C LEU A 168 -31.99 -2.05 -2.83
N PRO A 169 -33.13 -1.75 -2.17
CA PRO A 169 -33.15 -0.88 -1.01
C PRO A 169 -32.38 -1.47 0.18
N LEU A 170 -32.38 -2.80 0.36
CA LEU A 170 -31.57 -3.44 1.39
C LEU A 170 -30.07 -3.18 1.18
N LEU A 171 -29.58 -3.34 -0.05
CA LEU A 171 -28.18 -3.13 -0.41
C LEU A 171 -27.81 -1.64 -0.31
N LEU A 172 -28.72 -0.72 -0.65
CA LEU A 172 -28.54 0.71 -0.42
C LEU A 172 -28.48 1.08 1.07
N VAL A 173 -29.36 0.50 1.90
CA VAL A 173 -29.38 0.75 3.35
C VAL A 173 -28.13 0.18 4.01
N VAL A 174 -27.77 -1.09 3.72
CA VAL A 174 -26.59 -1.74 4.29
C VAL A 174 -25.31 -1.08 3.80
N GLY A 175 -25.17 -0.86 2.48
CA GLY A 175 -24.02 -0.18 1.90
C GLY A 175 -23.88 1.26 2.38
N GLY A 176 -25.01 1.98 2.51
CA GLY A 176 -25.06 3.35 3.03
C GLY A 176 -24.69 3.43 4.52
N LEU A 177 -25.22 2.55 5.37
CA LEU A 177 -24.86 2.46 6.79
C LEU A 177 -23.37 2.14 6.96
N LEU A 178 -22.83 1.22 6.15
CA LEU A 178 -21.42 0.89 6.13
C LEU A 178 -20.54 2.04 5.59
N ALA A 179 -21.07 2.88 4.69
CA ALA A 179 -20.39 4.06 4.18
C ALA A 179 -20.28 5.21 5.20
N LEU A 180 -21.16 5.25 6.21
CA LEU A 180 -21.16 6.28 7.26
C LEU A 180 -20.09 6.06 8.33
N SER A 181 -19.75 4.80 8.64
CA SER A 181 -18.70 4.50 9.63
C SER A 181 -17.30 4.62 9.01
N PRO A 182 -16.36 5.37 9.61
CA PRO A 182 -15.01 5.56 9.06
C PRO A 182 -14.22 4.26 8.93
N GLN A 183 -14.51 3.25 9.75
CA GLN A 183 -13.84 1.94 9.69
C GLN A 183 -14.34 1.07 8.52
N SER A 184 -15.63 1.15 8.17
CA SER A 184 -16.24 0.35 7.10
C SER A 184 -16.47 1.12 5.80
N ARG A 185 -16.17 2.43 5.77
CA ARG A 185 -16.51 3.33 4.65
C ARG A 185 -16.04 2.81 3.30
N ARG A 186 -14.79 2.35 3.24
CA ARG A 186 -14.18 1.81 2.00
C ARG A 186 -14.89 0.55 1.53
N PHE A 187 -15.25 -0.35 2.45
CA PHE A 187 -16.03 -1.54 2.14
C PHE A 187 -17.46 -1.21 1.68
N GLY A 188 -18.16 -0.31 2.39
CA GLY A 188 -19.50 0.14 2.01
C GLY A 188 -19.55 0.77 0.62
N THR A 189 -18.60 1.68 0.32
CA THR A 189 -18.46 2.27 -1.02
C THR A 189 -18.19 1.21 -2.08
N GLY A 190 -17.27 0.27 -1.80
CA GLY A 190 -17.00 -0.84 -2.70
C GLY A 190 -18.24 -1.70 -2.98
N LEU A 191 -19.00 -2.03 -1.93
CA LEU A 191 -20.22 -2.82 -2.02
C LEU A 191 -21.28 -2.17 -2.91
N LEU A 192 -21.46 -0.86 -2.79
CA LEU A 192 -22.37 -0.10 -3.65
C LEU A 192 -21.91 -0.08 -5.11
N ILE A 193 -20.60 0.12 -5.36
CA ILE A 193 -20.03 0.11 -6.72
C ILE A 193 -20.19 -1.27 -7.37
N GLY A 194 -19.85 -2.34 -6.64
CA GLY A 194 -19.97 -3.72 -7.13
C GLY A 194 -21.41 -4.10 -7.43
N GLY A 195 -22.34 -3.73 -6.55
CA GLY A 195 -23.77 -3.94 -6.76
C GLY A 195 -24.30 -3.18 -7.98
N ALA A 196 -23.93 -1.92 -8.15
CA ALA A 196 -24.33 -1.09 -9.29
C ALA A 196 -23.80 -1.64 -10.62
N ALA A 197 -22.50 -1.95 -10.70
CA ALA A 197 -21.89 -2.51 -11.90
C ALA A 197 -22.57 -3.81 -12.33
N THR A 198 -22.93 -4.65 -11.36
CA THR A 198 -23.60 -5.91 -11.64
C THR A 198 -25.04 -5.72 -12.07
N GLY A 199 -25.78 -4.79 -11.46
CA GLY A 199 -27.13 -4.43 -11.92
C GLY A 199 -27.15 -3.88 -13.35
N ILE A 200 -26.15 -3.07 -13.73
CA ILE A 200 -26.00 -2.58 -15.09
C ILE A 200 -25.69 -3.73 -16.05
N ALA A 201 -24.79 -4.64 -15.68
CA ALA A 201 -24.42 -5.77 -16.52
C ALA A 201 -25.59 -6.76 -16.73
N THR A 202 -26.33 -7.09 -15.66
CA THR A 202 -27.48 -8.00 -15.75
C THR A 202 -28.64 -7.38 -16.54
N SER A 203 -28.95 -6.10 -16.32
CA SER A 203 -29.97 -5.41 -17.11
C SER A 203 -29.60 -5.31 -18.60
N GLY A 204 -28.33 -5.06 -18.91
CA GLY A 204 -27.81 -5.10 -20.27
C GLY A 204 -27.98 -6.47 -20.94
N LEU A 205 -27.63 -7.54 -20.24
CA LEU A 205 -27.80 -8.93 -20.74
C LEU A 205 -29.27 -9.28 -20.97
N CYS A 206 -30.17 -8.95 -20.04
CA CYS A 206 -31.60 -9.21 -20.21
C CYS A 206 -32.16 -8.44 -21.42
N THR A 207 -31.77 -7.17 -21.58
CA THR A 207 -32.20 -6.34 -22.71
C THR A 207 -31.70 -6.90 -24.05
N ALA A 208 -30.49 -7.45 -24.08
CA ALA A 208 -29.92 -8.08 -25.27
C ALA A 208 -30.61 -9.39 -25.66
N MET A 209 -31.11 -10.17 -24.68
CA MET A 209 -31.84 -11.44 -24.94
C MET A 209 -33.29 -11.25 -25.39
N MET A 210 -33.88 -10.07 -25.15
CA MET A 210 -35.26 -9.75 -25.55
C MET A 210 -35.36 -9.12 -26.96
N ARG A 211 -34.23 -8.92 -27.64
CA ARG A 211 -34.17 -8.51 -29.05
C ARG A 211 -33.91 -9.72 -29.93
#